data_AF-A0A2N0QE51-F1
#
_entry.id   AF-A0A2N0QE51-F1
#
_cell.length_a   1.000
_cell.length_b   1.000
_cell.length_c   1.000
_cell.angle_alpha   90.00
_cell.angle_beta   90.00
_cell.angle_gamma   90.00
#
_symmetry.space_group_name_H-M   'P 1'
#
loop_
_entity.id
_entity.type
_entity.pdbx_description
1 polymer ?
#
loop_
_entity_poly.entity_id
_entity_poly.type
_entity_poly.pdbx_seq_one_letter_code
_entity_poly.pdbx_strand_id
1 'polypeptide(L)'
;MVCDSGDEMEVDEEEARTKMKTILKTFLIELELIYDEKFSSESNDEILQQIIPQLIEAIKSRYTPRYRQVKSWFTALYKHCRVRLLYKQRDTLDKDNHCLHRNNQLNEVNNFFIISKKNLIIRQNFKYRKKACRVKSVKSLFNKNDEKLENYDRKELLNVLSDNRYHSPEYSESDEEQPDGKRHINVYNPSWRSEELIDLLRNILDQHAFSLQSAQLIRT
;
A
#
# COMPACT_ATOMS: atom_id res chain seq x y z
N MET A 1 -45.72 -8.77 -13.11
CA MET A 1 -45.42 -9.62 -11.94
C MET A 1 -44.62 -10.80 -12.46
N VAL A 2 -43.39 -11.09 -12.09
CA VAL A 2 -42.44 -10.56 -11.10
C VAL A 2 -41.06 -10.77 -11.73
N CYS A 3 -40.13 -9.90 -11.32
CA CYS A 3 -38.70 -9.82 -11.62
C CYS A 3 -38.00 -11.15 -11.93
N ASP A 4 -37.18 -11.18 -12.98
CA ASP A 4 -36.08 -12.12 -13.08
C ASP A 4 -34.75 -11.35 -13.15
N SER A 5 -34.09 -11.37 -12.00
CA SER A 5 -32.68 -11.14 -11.69
C SER A 5 -31.77 -10.57 -12.80
N GLY A 6 -31.71 -9.25 -12.88
CA GLY A 6 -30.56 -8.53 -13.43
C GLY A 6 -29.38 -8.53 -12.47
N ASP A 7 -28.93 -9.71 -12.07
CA ASP A 7 -27.61 -9.90 -11.47
C ASP A 7 -26.63 -10.21 -12.61
N GLU A 8 -26.42 -9.22 -13.49
CA GLU A 8 -25.24 -9.22 -14.36
C GLU A 8 -24.03 -9.15 -13.44
N MET A 9 -23.45 -10.32 -13.16
CA MET A 9 -22.13 -10.39 -12.55
C MET A 9 -21.23 -9.47 -13.36
N GLU A 10 -20.79 -8.39 -12.74
CA GLU A 10 -19.64 -7.59 -13.14
C GLU A 10 -18.43 -8.52 -13.08
N VAL A 11 -18.35 -9.41 -14.07
CA VAL A 11 -17.24 -10.31 -14.29
C VAL A 11 -16.03 -9.41 -14.46
N ASP A 12 -15.10 -9.49 -13.52
CA ASP A 12 -13.89 -8.66 -13.49
C ASP A 12 -13.09 -8.87 -14.79
N GLU A 13 -13.39 -8.04 -15.79
CA GLU A 13 -12.73 -8.06 -17.09
C GLU A 13 -11.22 -7.84 -16.94
N GLU A 14 -10.79 -7.17 -15.88
CA GLU A 14 -9.38 -6.88 -15.63
C GLU A 14 -8.65 -8.14 -15.15
N GLU A 15 -9.28 -8.96 -14.31
CA GLU A 15 -8.76 -10.28 -13.94
C GLU A 15 -8.69 -11.21 -15.16
N ALA A 16 -9.70 -11.18 -16.04
CA ALA A 16 -9.72 -11.94 -17.29
C ALA A 16 -8.58 -11.50 -18.24
N ARG A 17 -8.38 -10.19 -18.42
CA ARG A 17 -7.28 -9.63 -19.22
C ARG A 17 -5.91 -9.98 -18.64
N THR A 18 -5.79 -9.98 -17.31
CA THR A 18 -4.52 -10.33 -16.63
C THR A 18 -4.17 -11.80 -16.85
N LYS A 19 -5.13 -12.71 -16.70
CA LYS A 19 -4.93 -14.15 -16.98
C LYS A 19 -4.66 -14.42 -18.45
N MET A 20 -5.37 -13.75 -19.36
CA MET A 20 -5.09 -13.81 -20.78
C MET A 20 -3.66 -13.36 -21.06
N LYS A 21 -3.20 -12.26 -20.46
CA LYS A 21 -1.84 -11.74 -20.63
C LYS A 21 -0.78 -12.71 -20.09
N THR A 22 -1.05 -13.45 -19.02
CA THR A 22 -0.12 -14.48 -18.51
C THR A 22 -0.06 -15.71 -19.41
N ILE A 23 -1.21 -16.18 -19.90
CA ILE A 23 -1.29 -17.30 -20.84
C ILE A 23 -0.63 -16.92 -22.17
N LEU A 24 -0.89 -15.69 -22.64
CA LEU A 24 -0.21 -15.18 -23.82
C LEU A 24 1.28 -15.04 -23.63
N LYS A 25 1.80 -14.68 -22.44
CA LYS A 25 3.25 -14.66 -22.22
C LYS A 25 3.88 -16.05 -22.36
N THR A 26 3.16 -17.12 -22.01
CA THR A 26 3.64 -18.49 -22.20
C THR A 26 3.54 -18.92 -23.66
N PHE A 27 2.45 -18.58 -24.35
CA PHE A 27 2.28 -18.87 -25.80
C PHE A 27 3.13 -17.97 -26.72
N LEU A 28 3.40 -16.71 -26.34
CA LEU A 28 4.16 -15.73 -27.14
C LEU A 28 5.64 -16.10 -27.31
N ILE A 29 6.15 -17.06 -26.55
CA ILE A 29 7.47 -17.64 -26.81
C ILE A 29 7.45 -18.48 -28.11
N GLU A 30 6.28 -18.96 -28.52
CA GLU A 30 6.07 -19.83 -29.69
C GLU A 30 5.36 -19.12 -30.86
N LEU A 31 4.87 -17.89 -30.68
CA LEU A 31 4.05 -17.18 -31.68
C LEU A 31 4.85 -16.10 -32.43
N GLU A 32 5.14 -16.37 -33.69
CA GLU A 32 5.77 -15.45 -34.65
C GLU A 32 4.77 -14.44 -35.25
N LEU A 33 4.07 -13.66 -34.41
CA LEU A 33 3.23 -12.56 -34.92
C LEU A 33 4.09 -11.55 -35.70
N ILE A 34 3.64 -11.19 -36.91
CA ILE A 34 4.39 -10.28 -37.79
C ILE A 34 4.03 -8.84 -37.41
N TYR A 35 4.87 -8.23 -36.58
CA TYR A 35 4.65 -6.88 -36.05
C TYR A 35 4.90 -5.76 -37.07
N ASP A 36 5.58 -6.05 -38.18
CA ASP A 36 5.86 -5.09 -39.25
C ASP A 36 4.64 -4.85 -40.15
N GLU A 37 3.76 -5.84 -40.27
CA GLU A 37 2.52 -5.75 -41.04
C GLU A 37 1.35 -5.19 -40.24
N LYS A 38 0.25 -4.78 -40.86
CA LYS A 38 -0.95 -4.35 -40.11
C LYS A 38 -1.54 -5.53 -39.33
N PHE A 39 -2.15 -5.26 -38.18
CA PHE A 39 -2.85 -6.29 -37.40
C PHE A 39 -3.98 -6.98 -38.18
N SER A 40 -4.54 -6.29 -39.16
CA SER A 40 -5.54 -6.79 -40.11
C SER A 40 -4.92 -7.28 -41.43
N SER A 41 -3.62 -7.63 -41.44
CA SER A 41 -3.03 -8.30 -42.59
C SER A 41 -3.53 -9.74 -42.65
N GLU A 42 -3.55 -10.31 -43.85
CA GLU A 42 -4.01 -11.68 -44.09
C GLU A 42 -3.22 -12.68 -43.23
N SER A 43 -1.90 -12.55 -43.19
CA SER A 43 -1.01 -13.38 -42.37
C SER A 43 -1.30 -13.26 -40.86
N ASN A 44 -1.58 -12.05 -40.35
CA ASN A 44 -1.93 -11.88 -38.94
C ASN A 44 -3.35 -12.36 -38.62
N ASP A 45 -4.32 -12.20 -39.54
CA ASP A 45 -5.68 -12.70 -39.35
C ASP A 45 -5.71 -14.25 -39.37
N GLU A 46 -4.92 -14.92 -40.21
CA GLU A 46 -4.75 -16.38 -40.19
C GLU A 46 -4.21 -16.89 -38.84
N ILE A 47 -3.19 -16.21 -38.31
CA ILE A 47 -2.61 -16.49 -36.99
C ILE A 47 -3.67 -16.31 -35.88
N LEU A 48 -4.47 -15.24 -35.95
CA LEU A 48 -5.55 -14.98 -34.98
C LEU A 48 -6.66 -16.04 -35.03
N GLN A 49 -7.01 -16.55 -36.21
CA GLN A 49 -8.02 -17.62 -36.34
C GLN A 49 -7.59 -18.91 -35.66
N GLN A 50 -6.29 -19.19 -35.60
CA GLN A 50 -5.77 -20.37 -34.91
C GLN A 50 -5.67 -20.16 -33.39
N ILE A 51 -5.24 -18.97 -32.95
CA ILE A 51 -4.92 -18.71 -31.54
C ILE A 51 -6.15 -18.36 -30.69
N ILE A 52 -7.08 -17.58 -31.23
CA ILE A 52 -8.23 -17.11 -30.43
C ILE A 52 -9.06 -18.29 -29.88
N PRO A 53 -9.37 -19.35 -30.66
CA PRO A 53 -10.07 -20.53 -30.13
C PRO A 53 -9.31 -21.23 -28.98
N GLN A 54 -7.98 -21.36 -29.08
CA GLN A 54 -7.17 -21.99 -28.04
C GLN A 54 -7.20 -21.21 -26.73
N LEU A 55 -7.20 -19.88 -26.82
CA LEU A 55 -7.25 -19.01 -25.64
C LEU A 55 -8.64 -18.96 -25.02
N ILE A 56 -9.69 -18.98 -25.84
CA ILE A 56 -11.05 -19.14 -25.33
C ILE A 56 -11.12 -20.43 -24.50
N GLU A 57 -10.59 -21.54 -25.01
CA GLU A 57 -10.60 -22.81 -24.28
C GLU A 57 -9.73 -22.78 -23.01
N ALA A 58 -8.55 -22.16 -23.06
CA ALA A 58 -7.67 -22.03 -21.89
C ALA A 58 -8.27 -21.19 -20.76
N ILE A 59 -9.03 -20.15 -21.10
CA ILE A 59 -9.62 -19.22 -20.13
C ILE A 59 -11.04 -19.65 -19.71
N LYS A 60 -11.66 -20.57 -20.47
CA LYS A 60 -13.01 -21.13 -20.28
C LYS A 60 -13.31 -21.61 -18.86
N SER A 61 -12.28 -22.10 -18.16
CA SER A 61 -12.39 -22.61 -16.79
C SER A 61 -12.91 -21.55 -15.79
N ARG A 62 -12.72 -20.26 -16.07
CA ARG A 62 -13.14 -19.16 -15.19
C ARG A 62 -13.89 -18.04 -15.90
N TYR A 63 -13.76 -17.89 -17.21
CA TYR A 63 -14.47 -16.87 -17.99
C TYR A 63 -14.93 -17.48 -19.30
N THR A 64 -16.05 -17.01 -19.82
CA THR A 64 -16.59 -17.43 -21.12
C THR A 64 -16.49 -16.28 -22.15
N PRO A 65 -15.26 -15.85 -22.51
CA PRO A 65 -15.09 -14.70 -23.37
C PRO A 65 -15.54 -15.00 -24.80
N ARG A 66 -16.23 -14.05 -25.44
CA ARG A 66 -16.59 -14.15 -26.86
C ARG A 66 -15.37 -13.87 -27.73
N TYR A 67 -15.34 -14.46 -28.92
CA TYR A 67 -14.28 -14.23 -29.93
C TYR A 67 -13.98 -12.74 -30.15
N ARG A 68 -15.03 -11.90 -30.26
CA ARG A 68 -14.87 -10.44 -30.44
C ARG A 68 -14.16 -9.76 -29.26
N GLN A 69 -14.42 -10.20 -28.02
CA GLN A 69 -13.76 -9.66 -26.83
C GLN A 69 -12.27 -10.03 -26.84
N VAL A 70 -11.95 -11.30 -27.08
CA VAL A 70 -10.57 -11.77 -27.17
C VAL A 70 -9.81 -11.07 -28.32
N LYS A 71 -10.44 -10.90 -29.50
CA LYS A 71 -9.87 -10.16 -30.63
C LYS A 71 -9.59 -8.70 -30.29
N SER A 72 -10.51 -8.03 -29.59
CA SER A 72 -10.31 -6.65 -29.11
C SER A 72 -9.13 -6.54 -28.15
N TRP A 73 -9.05 -7.46 -27.18
CA TRP A 73 -7.94 -7.53 -26.22
C TRP A 73 -6.60 -7.80 -26.92
N PHE A 74 -6.56 -8.71 -27.90
CA PHE A 74 -5.39 -8.92 -28.76
C PHE A 74 -4.98 -7.67 -29.51
N THR A 75 -5.94 -6.95 -30.09
CA THR A 75 -5.67 -5.72 -30.84
C THR A 75 -4.97 -4.70 -29.93
N ALA A 76 -5.44 -4.56 -28.69
CA ALA A 76 -4.84 -3.67 -27.70
C ALA A 76 -3.41 -4.11 -27.32
N LEU A 77 -3.21 -5.41 -27.05
CA LEU A 77 -1.90 -5.98 -26.76
C LEU A 77 -0.92 -5.82 -27.93
N TYR A 78 -1.38 -6.11 -29.14
CA TYR A 78 -0.59 -5.98 -30.36
C TYR A 78 -0.16 -4.53 -30.60
N LYS A 79 -1.06 -3.55 -30.45
CA LYS A 79 -0.71 -2.12 -30.55
C LYS A 79 0.39 -1.76 -29.54
N HIS A 80 0.24 -2.18 -28.30
CA HIS A 80 1.22 -1.94 -27.25
C HIS A 80 2.59 -2.60 -27.56
N CYS A 81 2.60 -3.87 -27.97
CA CYS A 81 3.83 -4.60 -28.31
C CYS A 81 4.51 -4.04 -29.56
N ARG A 82 3.76 -3.75 -30.62
CA ARG A 82 4.27 -3.15 -31.86
C ARG A 82 4.93 -1.80 -31.59
N VAL A 83 4.27 -0.94 -30.83
CA VAL A 83 4.81 0.36 -30.43
C VAL A 83 6.15 0.18 -29.70
N ARG A 84 6.24 -0.80 -28.78
CA ARG A 84 7.49 -1.12 -28.05
C ARG A 84 8.60 -1.71 -28.93
N LEU A 85 8.27 -2.53 -29.92
CA LEU A 85 9.22 -3.08 -30.89
C LEU A 85 9.76 -1.98 -31.80
N LEU A 86 8.88 -1.14 -32.34
CA LEU A 86 9.27 0.03 -33.15
C LEU A 86 10.14 1.01 -32.33
N TYR A 87 9.90 1.16 -31.02
CA TYR A 87 10.78 1.94 -30.14
C TYR A 87 12.18 1.35 -30.03
N LYS A 88 12.31 0.03 -29.86
CA LYS A 88 13.61 -0.65 -29.80
C LYS A 88 14.38 -0.59 -31.12
N GLN A 89 13.67 -0.58 -32.25
CA GLN A 89 14.29 -0.51 -33.58
C GLN A 89 14.71 0.91 -33.98
N ARG A 90 14.12 1.96 -33.39
CA ARG A 90 14.34 3.36 -33.83
C ARG A 90 15.37 4.15 -33.02
N ASP A 91 15.84 3.68 -31.87
CA ASP A 91 16.77 4.37 -30.94
C ASP A 91 16.43 5.84 -30.54
N THR A 92 15.37 6.44 -31.10
CA THR A 92 14.97 7.84 -30.85
C THR A 92 13.60 7.89 -30.16
N LEU A 93 13.58 8.52 -28.99
CA LEU A 93 12.34 8.88 -28.29
C LEU A 93 11.65 10.03 -29.04
N ASP A 94 10.42 9.80 -29.48
CA ASP A 94 9.52 10.84 -30.01
C ASP A 94 9.04 11.80 -28.89
N LYS A 95 8.68 13.04 -29.24
CA LYS A 95 8.21 14.12 -28.35
C LYS A 95 7.05 13.69 -27.45
N ASP A 96 6.11 12.89 -27.95
CA ASP A 96 4.98 12.41 -27.14
C ASP A 96 5.42 11.44 -26.02
N ASN A 97 6.51 10.70 -26.25
CA ASN A 97 7.11 9.84 -25.22
C ASN A 97 7.87 10.64 -24.15
N HIS A 98 8.43 11.79 -24.50
CA HIS A 98 9.00 12.71 -23.50
C HIS A 98 7.93 13.26 -22.55
N CYS A 99 6.69 13.44 -23.03
CA CYS A 99 5.57 13.85 -22.19
C CYS A 99 5.11 12.72 -21.26
N LEU A 100 4.98 11.49 -21.76
CA LEU A 100 4.62 10.33 -20.94
C LEU A 100 5.70 10.00 -19.89
N HIS A 101 6.98 10.08 -20.25
CA HIS A 101 8.08 9.86 -19.32
C HIS A 101 8.11 10.92 -18.21
N ARG A 102 7.93 12.19 -18.56
CA ARG A 102 7.82 13.28 -17.57
C ARG A 102 6.61 13.10 -16.65
N ASN A 103 5.45 12.70 -17.19
CA ASN A 103 4.26 12.45 -16.38
C ASN A 103 4.42 11.26 -15.44
N ASN A 104 5.10 10.19 -15.86
CA ASN A 104 5.41 9.06 -14.99
C ASN A 104 6.38 9.42 -13.87
N GLN A 105 7.45 10.18 -14.17
CA GLN A 105 8.35 10.71 -13.14
C GLN A 105 7.60 11.62 -12.15
N LEU A 106 6.74 12.51 -12.64
CA LEU A 106 5.92 13.37 -11.78
C LEU A 106 4.94 12.54 -10.92
N ASN A 107 4.37 11.46 -11.46
CA ASN A 107 3.49 10.57 -10.72
C ASN A 107 4.27 9.78 -9.64
N GLU A 108 5.49 9.32 -9.92
CA GLU A 108 6.37 8.68 -8.94
C GLU A 108 6.73 9.63 -7.79
N VAL A 109 7.12 10.88 -8.11
CA VAL A 109 7.42 11.92 -7.11
C VAL A 109 6.18 12.28 -6.28
N ASN A 110 5.02 12.43 -6.93
CA ASN A 110 3.76 12.70 -6.24
C ASN A 110 3.35 11.54 -5.33
N ASN A 111 3.49 10.29 -5.79
CA ASN A 111 3.20 9.11 -4.98
C ASN A 111 4.14 9.01 -3.79
N PHE A 112 5.44 9.27 -3.97
CA PHE A 112 6.40 9.32 -2.87
C PHE A 112 6.00 10.35 -1.81
N PHE A 113 5.59 11.54 -2.23
CA PHE A 113 5.14 12.60 -1.33
C PHE A 113 3.84 12.24 -0.61
N ILE A 114 2.87 11.63 -1.31
CA ILE A 114 1.61 11.15 -0.73
C ILE A 114 1.87 10.06 0.31
N ILE A 115 2.72 9.08 -0.01
CA ILE A 115 3.11 8.00 0.92
C ILE A 115 3.81 8.58 2.15
N SER A 116 4.75 9.50 1.94
CA SER A 116 5.48 10.18 3.02
C SER A 116 4.54 10.94 3.94
N LYS A 117 3.58 11.70 3.38
CA LYS A 117 2.54 12.38 4.16
C LYS A 117 1.64 11.42 4.93
N LYS A 118 1.19 10.33 4.30
CA LYS A 118 0.38 9.29 4.97
C LYS A 118 1.14 8.66 6.15
N ASN A 119 2.40 8.33 5.95
CA ASN A 119 3.26 7.75 6.99
C ASN A 119 3.47 8.73 8.16
N LEU A 120 3.66 10.02 7.87
CA LEU A 120 3.76 11.05 8.91
C LEU A 120 2.47 11.13 9.75
N ILE A 121 1.31 11.12 9.10
CA ILE A 121 0.00 11.15 9.78
C ILE A 121 -0.20 9.89 10.63
N ILE A 122 0.14 8.71 10.10
CA ILE A 122 0.07 7.45 10.85
C ILE A 122 0.97 7.50 12.09
N ARG A 123 2.21 7.99 11.95
CA ARG A 123 3.16 8.14 13.07
C ARG A 123 2.62 9.09 14.14
N GLN A 124 2.03 10.22 13.75
CA GLN A 124 1.40 11.15 14.68
C GLN A 124 0.20 10.50 15.39
N ASN A 125 -0.71 9.87 14.65
CA ASN A 125 -1.89 9.20 15.22
C ASN A 125 -1.51 8.10 16.21
N PHE A 126 -0.49 7.30 15.89
CA PHE A 126 0.04 6.29 16.80
C PHE A 126 0.57 6.92 18.09
N LYS A 127 1.35 8.02 17.99
CA LYS A 127 1.85 8.76 19.16
C LYS A 127 0.70 9.23 20.07
N TYR A 128 -0.34 9.85 19.51
CA TYR A 128 -1.50 10.32 20.27
C TYR A 128 -2.25 9.16 20.93
N ARG A 129 -2.50 8.07 20.19
CA ARG A 129 -3.18 6.88 20.70
C ARG A 129 -2.39 6.24 21.85
N LYS A 130 -1.08 6.08 21.70
CA LYS A 130 -0.22 5.48 22.73
C LYS A 130 -0.22 6.32 24.02
N LYS A 131 -0.10 7.64 23.90
CA LYS A 131 -0.17 8.58 25.03
C LYS A 131 -1.53 8.49 25.75
N ALA A 132 -2.62 8.45 24.99
CA ALA A 132 -3.96 8.26 25.56
C ALA A 132 -4.13 6.92 26.29
N CYS A 133 -3.56 5.83 25.76
CA CYS A 133 -3.56 4.53 26.42
C CYS A 133 -2.80 4.56 27.75
N ARG A 134 -1.61 5.18 27.80
CA ARG A 134 -0.81 5.31 29.04
C ARG A 134 -1.56 6.10 30.12
N VAL A 135 -2.24 7.19 29.75
CA VAL A 135 -3.09 7.95 30.69
C VAL A 135 -4.21 7.08 31.27
N LYS A 136 -4.86 6.25 30.44
CA LYS A 136 -5.91 5.31 30.89
C LYS A 136 -5.33 4.25 31.83
N SER A 137 -4.16 3.69 31.52
CA SER A 137 -3.47 2.72 32.38
C SER A 137 -3.13 3.31 33.75
N VAL A 138 -2.51 4.49 33.79
CA VAL A 138 -2.17 5.18 35.05
C VAL A 138 -3.43 5.42 35.90
N LYS A 139 -4.49 5.96 35.29
CA LYS A 139 -5.78 6.15 36.01
C LYS A 139 -6.32 4.83 36.56
N SER A 140 -6.27 3.75 35.78
CA SER A 140 -6.75 2.44 36.22
C SER A 140 -5.91 1.85 37.35
N LEU A 141 -4.58 1.99 37.31
CA LEU A 141 -3.68 1.46 38.33
C LEU A 141 -3.83 2.23 39.64
N PHE A 142 -3.94 3.57 39.57
CA PHE A 142 -4.22 4.39 40.74
C PHE A 142 -5.57 4.11 41.39
N ASN A 143 -6.60 3.79 40.61
CA ASN A 143 -7.91 3.41 41.17
C ASN A 143 -7.87 2.06 41.90
N LYS A 144 -6.89 1.20 41.58
CA LYS A 144 -6.70 -0.11 42.21
C LYS A 144 -5.70 -0.07 43.37
N ASN A 145 -5.08 1.08 43.66
CA ASN A 145 -3.96 1.21 44.59
C ASN A 145 -2.84 0.18 44.30
N ASP A 146 -2.48 0.02 43.04
CA ASP A 146 -1.46 -0.93 42.62
C ASP A 146 -0.07 -0.51 43.15
N GLU A 147 0.63 -1.42 43.82
CA GLU A 147 1.96 -1.23 44.44
C GLU A 147 2.98 -0.70 43.42
N LYS A 148 2.81 -1.02 42.12
CA LYS A 148 3.69 -0.56 41.04
C LYS A 148 3.73 0.97 40.89
N LEU A 149 2.69 1.67 41.37
CA LEU A 149 2.62 3.14 41.33
C LEU A 149 2.75 3.78 42.71
N GLU A 150 3.06 3.01 43.76
CA GLU A 150 3.13 3.50 45.16
C GLU A 150 4.20 4.60 45.33
N ASN A 151 5.32 4.46 44.63
CA ASN A 151 6.44 5.40 44.70
C ASN A 151 6.27 6.65 43.84
N TYR A 152 5.16 6.79 43.11
CA TYR A 152 4.97 7.88 42.14
C TYR A 152 3.84 8.82 42.56
N ASP A 153 4.14 10.12 42.62
CA ASP A 153 3.09 11.13 42.85
C ASP A 153 2.11 11.17 41.67
N ARG A 154 0.81 11.12 42.00
CA ARG A 154 -0.27 11.07 41.01
C ARG A 154 -0.33 12.33 40.15
N LYS A 155 -0.09 13.51 40.71
CA LYS A 155 -0.18 14.78 39.98
C LYS A 155 1.01 14.95 39.05
N GLU A 156 2.21 14.62 39.52
CA GLU A 156 3.42 14.66 38.70
C GLU A 156 3.32 13.71 37.51
N LEU A 157 2.93 12.45 37.74
CA LEU A 157 2.82 11.45 36.67
C LEU A 157 1.76 11.81 35.61
N LEU A 158 0.63 12.40 36.01
CA LEU A 158 -0.40 12.85 35.06
C LEU A 158 0.03 14.10 34.28
N ASN A 159 0.77 15.01 34.91
CA ASN A 159 1.31 16.20 34.25
C ASN A 159 2.34 15.81 33.17
N VAL A 160 3.24 14.90 33.53
CA VAL A 160 4.20 14.21 32.66
C VAL A 160 3.49 13.60 31.45
N LEU A 161 2.41 12.85 31.66
CA LEU A 161 1.66 12.20 30.58
C LEU A 161 0.74 13.12 29.77
N SER A 162 0.54 14.36 30.20
CA SER A 162 -0.32 15.33 29.52
C SER A 162 0.51 16.33 28.73
N ASP A 163 1.66 16.76 29.25
CA ASP A 163 2.53 17.74 28.62
C ASP A 163 3.19 17.17 27.34
N ASN A 164 3.11 17.94 26.24
CA ASN A 164 3.62 17.57 24.93
C ASN A 164 5.12 17.85 24.77
N ARG A 165 5.72 18.62 25.70
CA ARG A 165 7.17 18.85 25.77
C ARG A 165 7.94 17.59 26.10
N TYR A 166 7.25 16.59 26.64
CA TYR A 166 7.83 15.31 26.96
C TYR A 166 7.49 14.25 25.91
N HIS A 167 8.53 13.69 25.30
CA HIS A 167 8.41 12.73 24.21
C HIS A 167 8.51 11.29 24.71
N SER A 168 7.79 10.35 24.07
CA SER A 168 8.04 8.93 24.28
C SER A 168 9.47 8.59 23.86
N PRO A 169 10.25 7.86 24.67
CA PRO A 169 11.66 7.54 24.39
C PRO A 169 11.90 6.93 23.00
N GLU A 170 10.94 6.16 22.50
CA GLU A 170 10.95 5.45 21.21
C GLU A 170 11.09 6.33 19.97
N TYR A 171 10.81 7.63 20.05
CA TYR A 171 10.85 8.52 18.89
C TYR A 171 12.15 9.32 18.76
N SER A 172 13.05 9.23 19.73
CA SER A 172 14.24 10.08 19.82
C SER A 172 15.50 9.42 19.27
N GLU A 173 15.53 8.08 19.19
CA GLU A 173 16.68 7.31 18.70
C GLU A 173 16.72 7.18 17.17
N SER A 174 15.64 7.55 16.47
CA SER A 174 15.47 7.33 15.02
C SER A 174 15.09 8.60 14.26
N ASP A 175 15.41 9.79 14.77
CA ASP A 175 15.33 11.00 13.94
C ASP A 175 16.48 10.94 12.92
N GLU A 176 16.22 10.27 11.79
CA GLU A 176 16.98 10.53 10.57
C GLU A 176 16.84 12.01 10.22
N GLU A 177 17.94 12.61 9.74
CA GLU A 177 18.03 14.03 9.41
C GLU A 177 16.79 14.49 8.61
N GLN A 178 16.06 15.45 9.18
CA GLN A 178 15.02 16.15 8.43
C GLN A 178 15.66 16.80 7.19
N PRO A 179 15.02 16.73 6.02
CA PRO A 179 15.58 17.27 4.77
C PRO A 179 15.76 18.79 4.75
N ASP A 180 15.28 19.50 5.78
CA ASP A 180 15.41 20.96 5.91
C ASP A 180 16.72 21.41 6.57
N GLY A 181 17.56 20.48 7.05
CA GLY A 181 18.85 20.75 7.69
C GLY A 181 18.75 21.51 9.02
N LYS A 182 17.53 21.78 9.52
CA LYS A 182 17.33 22.52 10.76
C LYS A 182 17.27 21.52 11.91
N ARG A 183 18.41 21.38 12.58
CA ARG A 183 18.49 20.74 13.90
C ARG A 183 17.57 21.50 14.84
N HIS A 184 16.38 20.95 15.08
CA HIS A 184 15.59 21.39 16.22
C HIS A 184 16.44 21.08 17.46
N ILE A 185 16.77 22.10 18.24
CA ILE A 185 17.37 21.91 19.56
C ILE A 185 16.27 21.26 20.40
N ASN A 186 16.24 19.93 20.41
CA ASN A 186 15.45 19.18 21.38
C ASN A 186 16.05 19.53 22.74
N VAL A 187 15.35 20.39 23.49
CA VAL A 187 15.68 20.68 24.88
C VAL A 187 15.40 19.39 25.66
N TYR A 188 16.46 18.63 25.83
CA TYR A 188 16.53 17.44 26.65
C TYR A 188 16.38 17.84 28.12
N ASN A 189 15.21 17.60 28.71
CA ASN A 189 15.19 17.41 30.15
C ASN A 189 15.76 16.00 30.44
N PRO A 190 16.95 15.88 31.09
CA PRO A 190 17.63 14.59 31.29
C PRO A 190 16.79 13.57 32.07
N SER A 191 15.82 14.04 32.86
CA SER A 191 14.92 13.19 33.65
C SER A 191 14.05 12.25 32.82
N TRP A 192 13.92 12.48 31.51
CA TRP A 192 13.11 11.64 30.62
C TRP A 192 13.86 10.50 29.94
N ARG A 193 15.19 10.47 30.12
CA ARG A 193 16.05 9.35 29.74
C ARG A 193 16.48 8.50 30.93
N SER A 194 15.89 8.71 32.11
CA SER A 194 16.14 7.80 33.22
C SER A 194 15.62 6.40 32.86
N GLU A 195 16.42 5.38 33.17
CA GLU A 195 16.04 3.98 32.96
C GLU A 195 14.72 3.66 33.68
N GLU A 196 14.50 4.28 34.84
CA GLU A 196 13.25 4.19 35.63
C GLU A 196 12.02 4.66 34.85
N LEU A 197 12.10 5.79 34.13
CA LEU A 197 10.96 6.28 33.36
C LEU A 197 10.71 5.41 32.13
N ILE A 198 11.77 4.90 31.49
CA ILE A 198 11.65 3.95 30.37
C ILE A 198 10.95 2.67 30.84
N ASP A 199 11.36 2.13 31.98
CA ASP A 199 10.77 0.95 32.60
C ASP A 199 9.29 1.17 32.95
N LEU A 200 8.97 2.29 33.60
CA LEU A 200 7.58 2.68 33.91
C LEU A 200 6.71 2.75 32.65
N LEU A 201 7.16 3.45 31.61
CA LEU A 201 6.38 3.65 30.39
C LEU A 201 6.20 2.36 29.58
N ARG A 202 7.26 1.55 29.44
CA ARG A 202 7.26 0.36 28.57
C ARG A 202 6.81 -0.90 29.30
N ASN A 203 7.39 -1.18 30.47
CA ASN A 203 7.21 -2.45 31.16
C ASN A 203 5.99 -2.41 32.09
N ILE A 204 5.62 -1.24 32.63
CA ILE A 204 4.44 -1.15 33.50
C ILE A 204 3.21 -0.70 32.72
N LEU A 205 3.26 0.48 32.10
CA LEU A 205 2.06 1.10 31.53
C LEU A 205 1.60 0.51 30.20
N ASP A 206 2.54 0.26 29.27
CA ASP A 206 2.21 -0.33 27.96
C ASP A 206 1.76 -1.79 28.12
N GLN A 207 2.41 -2.58 28.98
CA GLN A 207 1.97 -3.95 29.30
C GLN A 207 0.56 -3.95 29.90
N HIS A 208 0.31 -3.11 30.90
CA HIS A 208 -1.03 -3.02 31.49
C HIS A 208 -2.09 -2.52 30.48
N ALA A 209 -1.74 -1.60 29.59
CA ALA A 209 -2.63 -1.14 28.52
C ALA A 209 -2.99 -2.26 27.55
N PHE A 210 -2.02 -3.14 27.24
CA PHE A 210 -2.22 -4.31 26.40
C PHE A 210 -3.13 -5.34 27.08
N SER A 211 -2.91 -5.63 28.37
CA SER A 211 -3.77 -6.52 29.16
C SER A 211 -5.21 -6.02 29.28
N LEU A 212 -5.42 -4.70 29.41
CA LEU A 212 -6.77 -4.11 29.43
C LEU A 212 -7.49 -4.30 28.09
N GLN A 213 -6.79 -4.13 26.97
CA GLN A 213 -7.36 -4.29 25.62
C GLN A 213 -7.70 -5.76 25.33
N SER A 214 -6.82 -6.70 25.69
CA SER A 214 -7.08 -8.13 25.51
C SER A 214 -8.24 -8.62 26.38
N ALA A 215 -8.34 -8.14 27.63
CA ALA A 215 -9.46 -8.46 28.52
C ALA A 215 -10.82 -7.90 28.04
N GLN A 216 -10.84 -6.84 27.23
CA GLN A 216 -12.06 -6.31 26.61
C GLN A 216 -12.51 -7.15 25.41
N LEU A 217 -11.57 -7.62 24.59
CA LEU A 217 -11.85 -8.44 23.39
C LEU A 217 -12.35 -9.86 23.73
N ILE A 218 -11.97 -10.41 24.89
CA ILE A 218 -12.43 -11.74 25.34
C ILE A 218 -13.86 -11.68 25.92
N ARG A 219 -14.36 -10.49 26.27
CA ARG A 219 -15.71 -10.29 26.84
C ARG A 219 -16.81 -10.01 25.81
N THR A 220 -16.45 -9.88 24.53
CA THR A 220 -17.38 -9.71 23.39
C THR A 220 -17.54 -11.02 22.65
#